data_AF-A0A917D636-F1
#
_entry.id   AF-A0A917D636-F1
#
_cell.length_a   1.000
_cell.length_b   1.000
_cell.length_c   1.000
_cell.angle_alpha   90.00
_cell.angle_beta   90.00
_cell.angle_gamma   90.00
#
_symmetry.space_group_name_H-M   'P 1'
#
loop_
_entity.id
_entity.type
_entity.pdbx_description
1 polymer ?
#
loop_
_entity_poly.entity_id
_entity_poly.type
_entity_poly.pdbx_seq_one_letter_code
_entity_poly.pdbx_strand_id
1 'polypeptide(L)'
;MRHVSAHQEAGFVIASTLTDNNARSIVQQGLAYFKERQQHFEWKVYSYDQPAHLKELLQEEGFTLEGEEAVLVTELHQNILS
;
A
#
# COMPACT_ATOMS: atom_id res chain seq x y z
N MET A 1 -2.57 -8.29 0.79
CA MET A 1 -2.12 -7.97 2.16
C MET A 1 -2.41 -6.50 2.46
N ARG A 2 -3.39 -6.26 3.34
CA ARG A 2 -3.68 -4.96 3.95
C ARG A 2 -3.25 -5.07 5.41
N HIS A 3 -2.41 -4.15 5.88
CA HIS A 3 -2.01 -4.11 7.28
C HIS A 3 -2.65 -2.90 7.94
N VAL A 4 -3.50 -3.15 8.94
CA VAL A 4 -4.18 -2.11 9.69
C VAL A 4 -3.58 -2.11 11.09
N SER A 5 -2.90 -1.02 11.46
CA SER A 5 -2.39 -0.85 12.81
C SER A 5 -3.57 -0.79 13.80
N ALA A 6 -3.44 -1.52 14.93
CA ALA A 6 -4.37 -1.44 16.06
C ALA A 6 -4.06 -0.24 16.99
N HIS A 7 -2.97 0.47 16.75
CA HIS A 7 -2.53 1.67 17.47
C HIS A 7 -2.55 2.90 16.53
N GLN A 8 -2.45 4.13 17.07
CA GLN A 8 -2.63 5.42 16.35
C GLN A 8 -1.67 5.67 15.15
N GLU A 9 -0.81 4.73 14.79
CA GLU A 9 -0.01 4.80 13.56
C GLU A 9 -0.87 4.58 12.31
N ALA A 10 -0.49 5.22 11.19
CA ALA A 10 -1.18 5.08 9.93
C ALA A 10 -1.19 3.62 9.45
N GLY A 11 -2.33 3.15 8.93
CA GLY A 11 -2.39 1.84 8.27
C GLY A 11 -1.64 1.87 6.93
N PHE A 12 -1.26 0.72 6.39
CA PHE A 12 -0.68 0.67 5.04
C PHE A 12 -1.20 -0.50 4.20
N VAL A 13 -1.27 -0.29 2.89
CA VAL A 13 -1.56 -1.34 1.90
C VAL A 13 -0.26 -1.67 1.16
N ILE A 14 0.19 -2.93 1.22
CA ILE A 14 1.45 -3.38 0.59
C ILE A 14 1.24 -4.34 -0.57
N ALA A 15 0.06 -4.94 -0.74
CA ALA A 15 -0.22 -5.72 -1.95
C ALA A 15 -1.70 -6.02 -2.12
N SER A 16 -2.29 -5.65 -3.25
CA SER A 16 -3.56 -6.19 -3.73
C SER A 16 -3.28 -6.82 -5.09
N THR A 17 -3.92 -7.93 -5.45
CA THR A 17 -3.75 -8.53 -6.78
C THR A 17 -4.44 -7.65 -7.81
N LEU A 18 -3.78 -6.55 -8.17
CA LEU A 18 -4.30 -5.51 -9.03
C LEU A 18 -4.06 -5.84 -10.50
N THR A 19 -5.05 -5.52 -11.31
CA THR A 19 -5.04 -5.59 -12.76
C THR A 19 -5.68 -4.31 -13.30
N ASP A 20 -5.50 -4.02 -14.59
CA ASP A 20 -6.16 -2.87 -15.23
C ASP A 20 -7.68 -2.86 -15.01
N ASN A 21 -8.30 -4.05 -14.92
CA ASN A 21 -9.74 -4.19 -14.79
C ASN A 21 -10.26 -4.00 -13.36
N ASN A 22 -9.43 -4.18 -12.34
CA ASN A 22 -9.90 -4.17 -10.95
C ASN A 22 -9.28 -3.06 -10.08
N ALA A 23 -8.20 -2.42 -10.52
CA ALA A 23 -7.41 -1.50 -9.71
C ALA A 23 -8.26 -0.35 -9.14
N ARG A 24 -9.03 0.33 -10.01
CA ARG A 24 -9.87 1.45 -9.57
C ARG A 24 -10.91 1.04 -8.53
N SER A 25 -11.59 -0.09 -8.74
CA SER A 25 -12.59 -0.59 -7.80
C SER A 25 -11.97 -0.93 -6.44
N ILE A 26 -10.79 -1.55 -6.43
CA ILE A 26 -10.10 -1.91 -5.18
C ILE A 26 -9.61 -0.65 -4.44
N VAL A 27 -9.10 0.35 -5.15
CA VAL A 27 -8.71 1.64 -4.57
C VAL A 27 -9.90 2.33 -3.89
N GLN A 28 -11.04 2.41 -4.58
CA GLN A 28 -12.27 3.00 -4.05
C GLN A 28 -12.79 2.26 -2.81
N GLN A 29 -12.73 0.91 -2.81
CA GLN A 29 -13.06 0.11 -1.63
C GLN A 29 -12.10 0.37 -0.46
N GLY A 30 -10.82 0.57 -0.74
CA GLY A 30 -9.82 0.99 0.26
C GLY A 30 -10.18 2.33 0.89
N LEU A 31 -10.42 3.35 0.07
CA LEU A 31 -10.81 4.69 0.52
C LEU A 31 -12.08 4.65 1.39
N ALA A 32 -13.11 3.92 0.95
CA ALA A 32 -14.35 3.79 1.72
C ALA A 32 -14.12 3.14 3.10
N TYR A 33 -13.31 2.08 3.15
CA TYR A 33 -13.01 1.35 4.39
C TYR A 33 -12.29 2.22 5.44
N PHE A 34 -11.28 2.97 5.02
CA PHE A 34 -10.51 3.84 5.92
C PHE A 34 -11.27 5.11 6.29
N LYS A 35 -12.08 5.65 5.36
CA LYS A 35 -12.96 6.79 5.62
C LYS A 35 -14.00 6.48 6.69
N GLU A 36 -14.65 5.31 6.63
CA GLU A 36 -15.63 4.87 7.64
C GLU A 36 -15.02 4.84 9.05
N ARG A 37 -13.72 4.56 9.14
CA ARG A 37 -12.96 4.45 10.40
C ARG A 37 -12.26 5.73 10.83
N GLN A 38 -12.35 6.80 10.03
CA GLN A 38 -11.60 8.06 10.24
C GLN A 38 -10.10 7.82 10.44
N GLN A 39 -9.55 6.82 9.75
CA GLN A 39 -8.16 6.39 9.90
C GLN A 39 -7.34 6.82 8.68
N HIS A 40 -6.18 7.42 8.94
CA HIS A 40 -5.20 7.71 7.90
C HIS A 40 -4.49 6.43 7.45
N PHE A 41 -4.13 6.38 6.17
CA PHE A 41 -3.38 5.27 5.61
C PHE A 41 -2.49 5.71 4.46
N GLU A 42 -1.47 4.90 4.19
CA GLU A 42 -0.54 5.04 3.07
C GLU A 42 -0.72 3.86 2.09
N TRP A 43 -0.54 4.12 0.79
CA TRP A 43 -0.42 3.08 -0.22
C TRP A 43 1.02 3.05 -0.73
N LYS A 44 1.78 2.00 -0.40
CA LYS A 44 3.14 1.83 -0.91
C LYS A 44 3.07 1.27 -2.32
N VAL A 45 3.63 2.01 -3.28
CA VAL A 45 3.64 1.64 -4.70
C VAL A 45 5.08 1.32 -5.12
N TYR A 46 5.26 0.16 -5.73
CA TYR A 46 6.54 -0.26 -6.27
C TYR A 46 6.54 -0.20 -7.80
N SER A 47 7.72 -0.02 -8.40
CA SER A 47 7.87 0.08 -9.86
C SER A 47 7.45 -1.20 -10.62
N TYR A 48 7.35 -2.33 -9.92
CA TYR A 48 6.91 -3.60 -10.46
C TYR A 48 5.43 -3.92 -10.18
N ASP A 49 4.70 -3.02 -9.50
CA ASP A 49 3.27 -3.22 -9.29
C ASP A 49 2.50 -3.16 -10.60
N GLN A 50 1.39 -3.91 -10.64
CA GLN A 50 0.40 -3.85 -11.70
C GLN A 50 -0.83 -3.07 -11.21
N PRO A 51 -1.57 -2.40 -12.10
CA PRO A 51 -1.15 -2.05 -13.45
C PRO A 51 0.03 -1.08 -13.45
N ALA A 52 0.78 -1.00 -14.56
CA ALA A 52 1.97 -0.12 -14.66
C ALA A 52 1.65 1.37 -14.38
N HIS A 53 0.40 1.79 -14.59
CA HIS A 53 -0.10 3.14 -14.33
C HIS A 53 -0.77 3.29 -12.93
N LEU A 54 -0.51 2.36 -11.99
CA LEU A 54 -1.14 2.39 -10.66
C LEU A 54 -0.88 3.69 -9.91
N LYS A 55 0.35 4.25 -10.02
CA LYS A 55 0.70 5.54 -9.39
C LYS A 55 -0.19 6.67 -9.89
N GLU A 56 -0.41 6.76 -11.20
CA GLU A 56 -1.27 7.76 -11.83
C GLU A 56 -2.72 7.59 -11.40
N LEU A 57 -3.21 6.34 -11.39
CA LEU A 57 -4.56 6.01 -10.93
C LEU A 57 -4.81 6.44 -9.48
N LEU A 58 -3.85 6.20 -8.58
CA LEU A 58 -3.95 6.63 -7.18
C LEU A 58 -4.01 8.16 -7.08
N GLN A 59 -3.23 8.90 -7.87
CA GLN A 59 -3.29 10.36 -7.90
C GLN A 59 -4.66 10.87 -8.39
N GLU A 60 -5.25 10.24 -9.41
CA GLU A 60 -6.59 10.56 -9.90
C GLU A 60 -7.68 10.32 -8.84
N GLU A 61 -7.52 9.30 -7.99
CA GLU A 61 -8.44 8.98 -6.88
C GLU A 61 -8.17 9.84 -5.63
N GLY A 62 -7.25 10.82 -5.70
CA GLY A 62 -7.01 11.83 -4.67
C GLY A 62 -5.88 11.53 -3.68
N PHE A 63 -5.04 10.54 -3.96
CA PHE A 63 -3.82 10.33 -3.18
C PHE A 63 -2.79 11.42 -3.46
N THR A 64 -2.06 11.82 -2.43
CA THR A 64 -0.90 12.72 -2.56
C THR A 64 0.37 11.88 -2.57
N LEU A 65 1.31 12.21 -3.47
CA LEU A 65 2.61 11.55 -3.49
C LEU A 65 3.48 12.08 -2.34
N GLU A 66 4.04 11.16 -1.58
CA GLU A 66 5.13 11.45 -0.65
C GLU A 66 6.49 11.23 -1.33
N GLY A 67 7.58 11.55 -0.62
CA GLY A 67 8.93 11.39 -1.14
C GLY A 67 9.25 9.92 -1.47
N GLU A 68 10.17 9.71 -2.40
CA GLU A 68 10.63 8.35 -2.72
C GLU A 68 11.37 7.74 -1.51
N GLU A 69 10.91 6.56 -1.08
CA GLU A 69 11.56 5.78 -0.02
C GLU A 69 12.33 4.61 -0.63
N ALA A 70 13.53 4.35 -0.14
CA ALA A 70 14.31 3.17 -0.51
C ALA A 70 13.93 1.98 0.37
N VAL A 71 13.66 0.81 -0.25
CA VAL A 71 13.49 -0.45 0.49
C VAL A 71 14.86 -1.07 0.74
N LEU A 72 15.24 -1.21 2.02
CA LEU A 72 16.38 -2.04 2.40
C LEU A 72 15.93 -3.49 2.55
N VAL A 73 16.40 -4.36 1.67
CA VAL A 73 16.19 -5.82 1.78
C VAL A 73 17.48 -6.45 2.29
N THR A 74 17.42 -7.15 3.42
CA THR A 74 18.54 -7.91 3.99
C THR A 74 18.14 -9.37 4.19
N GLU A 75 19.10 -10.27 4.00
CA GLU A 75 18.90 -11.69 4.29
C GLU A 75 18.78 -11.90 5.81
N LEU A 76 17.68 -12.54 6.24
CA LEU A 76 17.57 -13.01 7.62
C LEU A 76 18.53 -14.19 7.81
N HIS A 77 19.64 -13.96 8.49
CA HIS A 77 20.45 -15.05 9.00
C HIS A 77 19.81 -15.54 10.31
N GLN A 78 19.23 -16.74 10.27
CA GLN A 78 18.80 -17.42 11.50
C GLN A 78 20.06 -17.83 12.28
N ASN A 79 20.35 -17.11 13.36
CA ASN A 79 21.29 -17.60 14.37
C ASN A 79 20.63 -18.80 15.06
N ILE A 80 20.95 -20.02 14.62
CA ILE A 80 20.71 -21.21 15.40
C ILE A 80 21.78 -21.20 16.50
N LEU A 81 21.36 -20.88 17.73
CA LEU A 81 22.19 -21.06 18.91
C LEU A 81 22.53 -22.56 19.03
N SER A 82 23.81 -22.89 18.94
CA SER A 82 24.39 -24.21 19.17
C SER A 82 24.39 -24.58 20.66
#